data_AF-A0AA86GFT5-F1
#
_entry.id   AF-A0AA86GFT5-F1
#
_cell.length_a   1.000
_cell.length_b   1.000
_cell.length_c   1.000
_cell.angle_alpha   90.00
_cell.angle_beta   90.00
_cell.angle_gamma   90.00
#
_symmetry.space_group_name_H-M   'P 1'
#
loop_
_entity.id
_entity.type
_entity.pdbx_description
1 polymer ?
#
loop_
_entity_poly.entity_id
_entity_poly.type
_entity_poly.pdbx_seq_one_letter_code
_entity_poly.pdbx_strand_id
1 'polypeptide(L)'
;MAQFQILCPHSEAEWRPITIEFIFAPNGDQQYLWPSFEEAEAARKQLLLRAPDVQLRIALAGADIGDVDWPVREKLRFADGSYAPTPWHDEPWYREKHDEHFCHVSTEQAGKIAFTENAAKGQIDRQLVMSPGRYLHRFFSAHLDNNAIEGWCARLSVQLEEDALKITQDADEIEDVYVGGPGSCMAHDASEFDSFCHPTRVYAGPDTAIAYIGPRDDARARSVVWPERKIYTSLYGDVSRLRLLLENAGYAKGGLNGARIRRIVDGDSFVVPYIDAGDDLADDGEYLIIGRGSIPSENTNGLGNRCWYCPRCDRETTAHDEVYYRDGSSEEWCYSCFTDHSVFCDHNGRSYSDAETFITVLADGDEHDVLEDDVEAFGAVYLDDRGEWWIESCCRRCDASGQWFHADDLTEYHGEWLCADHLPEPFDDDDPSLANAHVLAHDWFRYEMAAIAIEVAKWQAAGERARDERLRREREEAERLRLETLRRQPFEPCNCGRAHRNSLEAPGLADSLVPAAAGASAPAATPSHTGA
;
A
#
# COMPACT_ATOMS: atom_id res chain seq x y z
N MET A 1 -78.02 -30.45 9.70
CA MET A 1 -77.38 -29.38 8.89
C MET A 1 -76.39 -28.70 9.79
N ALA A 2 -75.16 -28.50 9.32
CA ALA A 2 -74.14 -27.79 10.09
C ALA A 2 -74.61 -26.36 10.38
N GLN A 3 -74.45 -25.91 11.62
CA GLN A 3 -74.77 -24.56 12.05
C GLN A 3 -73.48 -23.88 12.48
N PHE A 4 -73.33 -22.60 12.16
CA PHE A 4 -72.12 -21.83 12.41
C PHE A 4 -72.37 -20.79 13.48
N GLN A 5 -71.33 -20.44 14.23
CA GLN A 5 -71.33 -19.46 15.29
C GLN A 5 -70.10 -18.56 15.19
N ILE A 6 -70.24 -17.29 15.60
CA ILE A 6 -69.11 -16.36 15.71
C ILE A 6 -68.67 -16.33 17.18
N LEU A 7 -67.37 -16.51 17.39
CA LEU A 7 -66.75 -16.51 18.70
C LEU A 7 -65.87 -15.26 18.88
N CYS A 8 -65.85 -14.74 20.10
CA CYS A 8 -64.99 -13.64 20.55
C CYS A 8 -64.17 -14.11 21.77
N PRO A 9 -62.90 -13.68 21.92
CA PRO A 9 -62.09 -14.06 23.08
C PRO A 9 -62.72 -13.49 24.35
N HIS A 10 -62.96 -14.37 25.32
CA HIS A 10 -63.39 -14.01 26.67
C HIS A 10 -62.19 -13.96 27.64
N SER A 11 -61.19 -14.81 27.41
CA SER A 11 -59.88 -14.82 28.08
C SER A 11 -58.81 -15.37 27.14
N GLU A 12 -57.55 -15.44 27.58
CA GLU A 12 -56.44 -16.01 26.79
C GLU A 12 -56.69 -17.45 26.33
N ALA A 13 -57.49 -18.23 27.08
CA ALA A 13 -57.75 -19.64 26.79
C ALA A 13 -59.21 -19.92 26.37
N GLU A 14 -60.11 -18.94 26.45
CA GLU A 14 -61.55 -19.17 26.29
C GLU A 14 -62.15 -18.27 25.21
N TRP A 15 -62.82 -18.89 24.24
CA TRP A 15 -63.59 -18.23 23.20
C TRP A 15 -65.07 -18.50 23.42
N ARG A 16 -65.90 -17.44 23.43
CA ARG A 16 -67.34 -17.55 23.67
C ARG A 16 -68.16 -17.07 22.49
N PRO A 17 -69.33 -17.69 22.22
CA PRO A 17 -70.23 -17.22 21.19
C PRO A 17 -70.77 -15.83 21.50
N ILE A 18 -70.92 -15.03 20.44
CA ILE A 18 -71.50 -13.70 20.50
C ILE A 18 -72.78 -13.61 19.66
N THR A 19 -73.63 -12.66 20.02
CA THR A 19 -74.84 -12.31 19.26
C THR A 19 -74.52 -11.35 18.11
N ILE A 20 -75.49 -11.13 17.22
CA ILE A 20 -75.38 -10.14 16.11
C ILE A 20 -75.22 -8.69 16.61
N GLU A 21 -75.54 -8.43 17.87
CA GLU A 21 -75.35 -7.14 18.55
C GLU A 21 -74.02 -7.06 19.31
N PHE A 22 -73.13 -8.04 19.13
CA PHE A 22 -71.82 -8.10 19.77
C PHE A 22 -71.86 -8.22 21.30
N ILE A 23 -72.85 -8.95 21.81
CA ILE A 23 -73.01 -9.27 23.23
C ILE A 23 -72.69 -10.75 23.43
N PHE A 24 -71.89 -11.11 24.44
CA PHE A 24 -71.65 -12.51 24.80
C PHE A 24 -72.98 -13.21 25.06
N ALA A 25 -73.22 -14.34 24.38
CA ALA A 25 -74.45 -15.08 24.53
C ALA A 25 -74.51 -15.66 25.96
N PRO A 26 -75.51 -15.29 26.79
CA PRO A 26 -75.54 -15.69 28.19
C PRO A 26 -75.90 -17.16 28.39
N ASN A 27 -76.60 -17.80 27.45
CA ASN A 27 -76.93 -19.23 27.39
C ASN A 27 -77.12 -19.67 25.92
N GLY A 28 -76.90 -20.96 25.61
CA GLY A 28 -76.90 -21.51 24.23
C GLY A 28 -78.14 -21.25 23.38
N ASP A 29 -79.28 -20.87 23.97
CA ASP A 29 -80.53 -20.58 23.25
C ASP A 29 -80.62 -19.15 22.68
N GLN A 30 -79.78 -18.20 23.15
CA GLN A 30 -79.70 -16.83 22.61
C GLN A 30 -78.61 -16.67 21.55
N GLN A 31 -77.97 -17.77 21.20
CA GLN A 31 -76.88 -17.80 20.25
C GLN A 31 -77.42 -17.65 18.82
N TYR A 32 -76.90 -16.67 18.08
CA TYR A 32 -77.22 -16.57 16.66
C TYR A 32 -76.45 -17.67 15.92
N LEU A 33 -77.20 -18.52 15.22
CA LEU A 33 -76.65 -19.61 14.44
C LEU A 33 -76.89 -19.32 12.97
N TRP A 34 -75.81 -19.35 12.20
CA TRP A 34 -75.88 -19.15 10.76
C TRP A 34 -76.03 -20.51 10.05
N PRO A 35 -76.89 -20.60 9.02
CA PRO A 35 -77.12 -21.84 8.29
C PRO A 35 -76.00 -22.19 7.29
N SER A 36 -75.12 -21.24 6.99
CA SER A 36 -73.97 -21.42 6.08
C SER A 36 -72.74 -20.66 6.59
N PHE A 37 -71.55 -21.09 6.13
CA PHE A 37 -70.30 -20.41 6.44
C PHE A 37 -70.29 -19.00 5.82
N GLU A 38 -70.81 -18.85 4.60
CA GLU A 38 -70.86 -17.59 3.87
C GLU A 38 -71.68 -16.53 4.61
N GLU A 39 -72.82 -16.92 5.21
CA GLU A 39 -73.63 -16.02 6.03
C GLU A 39 -72.94 -15.67 7.35
N ALA A 40 -72.25 -16.63 7.98
CA ALA A 40 -71.46 -16.38 9.18
C ALA A 40 -70.29 -15.41 8.89
N GLU A 41 -69.61 -15.56 7.75
CA GLU A 41 -68.51 -14.71 7.32
C GLU A 41 -68.97 -13.31 6.94
N ALA A 42 -70.12 -13.18 6.26
CA ALA A 42 -70.72 -11.88 6.00
C ALA A 42 -71.06 -11.16 7.31
N ALA A 43 -71.62 -11.86 8.29
CA ALA A 43 -71.91 -11.29 9.61
C ALA A 43 -70.63 -10.92 10.38
N ARG A 44 -69.61 -11.78 10.38
CA ARG A 44 -68.30 -11.51 10.99
C ARG A 44 -67.67 -10.24 10.41
N LYS A 45 -67.68 -10.08 9.08
CA LYS A 45 -67.20 -8.86 8.41
C LYS A 45 -67.97 -7.61 8.85
N GLN A 46 -69.29 -7.69 8.97
CA GLN A 46 -70.11 -6.58 9.46
C GLN A 46 -69.78 -6.20 10.92
N LEU A 47 -69.48 -7.19 11.77
CA LEU A 47 -69.06 -6.95 13.14
C LEU A 47 -67.67 -6.29 13.20
N LEU A 48 -66.71 -6.76 12.39
CA LEU A 48 -65.37 -6.16 12.30
C LEU A 48 -65.39 -4.71 11.80
N LEU A 49 -66.34 -4.34 10.93
CA LEU A 49 -66.53 -2.94 10.52
C LEU A 49 -66.95 -2.03 11.69
N ARG A 50 -67.64 -2.58 12.70
CA ARG A 50 -68.10 -1.84 13.88
C ARG A 50 -67.06 -1.84 15.00
N ALA A 51 -66.27 -2.90 15.11
CA ALA A 51 -65.27 -3.11 16.13
C ALA A 51 -64.00 -3.72 15.49
N PRO A 52 -63.17 -2.89 14.82
CA PRO A 52 -62.02 -3.38 14.04
C PRO A 52 -60.93 -4.00 14.90
N ASP A 53 -60.83 -3.59 16.17
CA ASP A 53 -59.78 -4.05 17.09
C ASP A 53 -60.10 -5.39 17.76
N VAL A 54 -61.27 -5.99 17.50
CA VAL A 54 -61.69 -7.23 18.17
C VAL A 54 -61.41 -8.46 17.31
N GLN A 55 -60.85 -9.48 17.95
CA GLN A 55 -60.63 -10.78 17.33
C GLN A 55 -61.94 -11.57 17.26
N LEU A 56 -62.33 -11.98 16.06
CA LEU A 56 -63.52 -12.80 15.80
C LEU A 56 -63.18 -13.99 14.92
N ARG A 57 -63.66 -15.17 15.30
CA ARG A 57 -63.53 -16.41 14.51
C ARG A 57 -64.86 -17.10 14.30
N ILE A 58 -64.97 -17.90 13.25
CA ILE A 58 -66.16 -18.71 12.95
C ILE A 58 -65.87 -20.15 13.39
N ALA A 59 -66.84 -20.77 14.06
CA ALA A 59 -66.78 -22.17 14.47
C ALA A 59 -68.10 -22.89 14.19
N LEU A 60 -68.07 -24.22 14.23
CA LEU A 60 -69.28 -25.04 14.20
C LEU A 60 -69.99 -25.02 15.56
N ALA A 61 -71.31 -25.01 15.54
CA ALA A 61 -72.15 -25.14 16.72
C ALA A 61 -72.56 -26.61 16.88
N GLY A 62 -71.98 -27.30 17.86
CA GLY A 62 -72.36 -28.67 18.25
C GLY A 62 -71.99 -29.78 17.26
N ALA A 63 -71.04 -29.54 16.35
CA ALA A 63 -70.52 -30.54 15.40
C ALA A 63 -68.99 -30.44 15.29
N ASP A 64 -68.32 -31.53 14.93
CA ASP A 64 -66.88 -31.55 14.70
C ASP A 64 -66.55 -31.07 13.29
N ILE A 65 -65.35 -30.50 13.11
CA ILE A 65 -64.89 -29.96 11.81
C ILE A 65 -64.81 -31.04 10.71
N GLY A 66 -64.77 -32.32 11.08
CA GLY A 66 -64.79 -33.46 10.16
C GLY A 66 -66.16 -33.79 9.59
N ASP A 67 -67.24 -33.25 10.17
CA ASP A 67 -68.63 -33.57 9.79
C ASP A 67 -69.18 -32.66 8.68
N VAL A 68 -68.38 -31.71 8.19
CA VAL A 68 -68.75 -30.79 7.10
C VAL A 68 -68.05 -31.15 5.80
N ASP A 69 -68.61 -30.68 4.68
CA ASP A 69 -67.96 -30.82 3.39
C ASP A 69 -66.57 -30.18 3.41
N TRP A 70 -65.65 -30.78 2.68
CA TRP A 70 -64.23 -30.45 2.75
C TRP A 70 -63.92 -28.97 2.47
N PRO A 71 -64.60 -28.23 1.56
CA PRO A 71 -64.28 -26.81 1.37
C PRO A 71 -64.66 -25.97 2.59
N VAL A 72 -65.76 -26.33 3.26
CA VAL A 72 -66.19 -25.67 4.51
C VAL A 72 -65.19 -25.96 5.62
N ARG A 73 -64.66 -27.18 5.69
CA ARG A 73 -63.60 -27.54 6.63
C ARG A 73 -62.34 -26.69 6.42
N GLU A 74 -61.86 -26.54 5.19
CA GLU A 74 -60.67 -25.71 4.92
C GLU A 74 -60.94 -24.22 5.22
N LYS A 75 -62.12 -23.69 4.89
CA LYS A 75 -62.53 -22.32 5.24
C LYS A 75 -62.52 -22.09 6.76
N LEU A 76 -63.01 -23.06 7.53
CA LEU A 76 -62.99 -23.00 9.00
C LEU A 76 -61.56 -22.98 9.56
N ARG A 77 -60.62 -23.74 8.97
CA ARG A 77 -59.20 -23.73 9.39
C ARG A 77 -58.48 -22.41 9.14
N PHE A 78 -58.88 -21.66 8.11
CA PHE A 78 -58.44 -20.26 7.96
C PHE A 78 -59.12 -19.35 8.98
N ALA A 79 -60.42 -19.53 9.22
CA ALA A 79 -61.19 -18.67 10.11
C ALA A 79 -60.80 -18.81 11.59
N ASP A 80 -60.37 -19.99 12.02
CA ASP A 80 -59.93 -20.27 13.41
C ASP A 80 -58.43 -20.07 13.63
N GLY A 81 -57.67 -19.79 12.57
CA GLY A 81 -56.23 -19.54 12.60
C GLY A 81 -55.35 -20.80 12.52
N SER A 82 -55.93 -21.99 12.35
CA SER A 82 -55.16 -23.22 12.14
C SER A 82 -54.27 -23.14 10.89
N TYR A 83 -54.72 -22.41 9.87
CA TYR A 83 -53.95 -22.11 8.68
C TYR A 83 -53.46 -20.67 8.66
N ALA A 84 -52.13 -20.52 8.61
CA ALA A 84 -51.52 -19.25 8.29
C ALA A 84 -51.59 -18.98 6.77
N PRO A 85 -52.10 -17.82 6.34
CA PRO A 85 -52.17 -17.46 4.94
C PRO A 85 -50.76 -17.24 4.35
N THR A 86 -50.62 -17.47 3.05
CA THR A 86 -49.42 -17.11 2.30
C THR A 86 -49.39 -15.61 1.98
N PRO A 87 -48.23 -15.02 1.66
CA PRO A 87 -48.14 -13.59 1.34
C PRO A 87 -49.00 -13.14 0.15
N TRP A 88 -49.33 -14.07 -0.75
CA TRP A 88 -50.16 -13.83 -1.92
C TRP A 88 -51.64 -14.18 -1.71
N HIS A 89 -52.07 -14.47 -0.47
CA HIS A 89 -53.42 -14.95 -0.18
C HIS A 89 -54.54 -14.01 -0.65
N ASP A 90 -54.28 -12.70 -0.62
CA ASP A 90 -55.25 -11.67 -1.02
C ASP A 90 -55.08 -11.19 -2.46
N GLU A 91 -54.13 -11.76 -3.21
CA GLU A 91 -53.87 -11.37 -4.59
C GLU A 91 -55.00 -11.80 -5.53
N PRO A 92 -55.47 -10.95 -6.47
CA PRO A 92 -56.60 -11.26 -7.34
C PRO A 92 -56.45 -12.58 -8.10
N TRP A 93 -55.26 -12.81 -8.68
CA TRP A 93 -54.94 -14.02 -9.45
C TRP A 93 -54.97 -15.30 -8.60
N TYR A 94 -54.75 -15.19 -7.29
CA TYR A 94 -54.85 -16.33 -6.37
C TYR A 94 -56.30 -16.50 -5.89
N ARG A 95 -56.99 -15.40 -5.55
CA ARG A 95 -58.38 -15.41 -5.08
C ARG A 95 -59.35 -16.07 -6.06
N GLU A 96 -59.09 -15.96 -7.36
CA GLU A 96 -59.86 -16.66 -8.41
C GLU A 96 -59.86 -18.18 -8.28
N LYS A 97 -58.79 -18.76 -7.72
CA LYS A 97 -58.60 -20.22 -7.58
C LYS A 97 -58.45 -20.68 -6.13
N HIS A 98 -58.61 -19.77 -5.16
CA HIS A 98 -58.38 -20.05 -3.75
C HIS A 98 -59.21 -21.25 -3.26
N ASP A 99 -60.49 -21.27 -3.61
CA ASP A 99 -61.45 -22.29 -3.17
C ASP A 99 -61.21 -23.66 -3.84
N GLU A 100 -60.29 -23.75 -4.79
CA GLU A 100 -59.87 -25.03 -5.40
C GLU A 100 -58.73 -25.70 -4.63
N HIS A 101 -57.85 -24.90 -4.01
CA HIS A 101 -56.58 -25.39 -3.45
C HIS A 101 -56.41 -25.14 -1.95
N PHE A 102 -56.97 -24.07 -1.39
CA PHE A 102 -56.78 -23.67 0.01
C PHE A 102 -55.29 -23.68 0.45
N CYS A 103 -54.43 -23.05 -0.35
CA CYS A 103 -53.00 -23.00 -0.06
C CYS A 103 -52.69 -22.12 1.16
N HIS A 104 -51.88 -22.67 2.06
CA HIS A 104 -51.45 -22.07 3.32
C HIS A 104 -50.01 -22.47 3.66
N VAL A 105 -49.42 -21.84 4.67
CA VAL A 105 -48.13 -22.25 5.22
C VAL A 105 -48.28 -23.64 5.83
N SER A 106 -47.36 -24.56 5.51
CA SER A 106 -47.43 -25.92 6.03
C SER A 106 -47.24 -25.94 7.55
N THR A 107 -48.15 -26.59 8.25
CA THR A 107 -48.06 -26.82 9.71
C THR A 107 -47.08 -27.94 10.07
N GLU A 108 -46.75 -28.82 9.11
CA GLU A 108 -45.88 -29.97 9.33
C GLU A 108 -44.42 -29.74 8.92
N GLN A 109 -44.18 -28.89 7.91
CA GLN A 109 -42.85 -28.66 7.34
C GLN A 109 -42.55 -27.17 7.23
N ALA A 110 -41.63 -26.70 8.06
CA ALA A 110 -41.14 -25.31 8.02
C ALA A 110 -40.65 -24.92 6.62
N GLY A 111 -40.93 -23.67 6.22
CA GLY A 111 -40.53 -23.10 4.92
C GLY A 111 -41.29 -23.64 3.71
N LYS A 112 -42.29 -24.51 3.91
CA LYS A 112 -43.10 -25.08 2.83
C LYS A 112 -44.54 -24.62 2.89
N ILE A 113 -45.25 -24.87 1.79
CA ILE A 113 -46.68 -24.63 1.69
C ILE A 113 -47.42 -25.96 1.59
N ALA A 114 -48.62 -26.00 2.13
CA ALA A 114 -49.55 -27.10 2.02
C ALA A 114 -50.81 -26.65 1.25
N PHE A 115 -51.41 -27.56 0.49
CA PHE A 115 -52.64 -27.31 -0.24
C PHE A 115 -53.37 -28.63 -0.56
N THR A 116 -54.66 -28.51 -0.89
CA THR A 116 -55.52 -29.61 -1.33
C THR A 116 -55.51 -29.66 -2.86
N GLU A 117 -54.97 -30.72 -3.45
CA GLU A 117 -54.78 -30.79 -4.91
C GLU A 117 -56.07 -30.97 -5.72
N ASN A 118 -57.08 -31.62 -5.13
CA ASN A 118 -58.38 -31.83 -5.76
C ASN A 118 -59.42 -32.26 -4.72
N ALA A 119 -60.70 -32.23 -5.11
CA ALA A 119 -61.83 -32.57 -4.24
C ALA A 119 -61.75 -33.99 -3.65
N ALA A 120 -61.22 -34.98 -4.38
CA ALA A 120 -61.11 -36.35 -3.86
C ALA A 120 -60.09 -36.43 -2.71
N LYS A 121 -58.99 -35.66 -2.78
CA LYS A 121 -58.03 -35.51 -1.68
C LYS A 121 -58.62 -34.71 -0.53
N GLY A 122 -59.40 -33.67 -0.83
CA GLY A 122 -60.16 -32.90 0.15
C GLY A 122 -61.12 -33.78 0.95
N GLN A 123 -61.88 -34.68 0.31
CA GLN A 123 -62.82 -35.56 1.02
C GLN A 123 -62.15 -36.47 2.06
N ILE A 124 -60.92 -36.91 1.81
CA ILE A 124 -60.15 -37.75 2.75
C ILE A 124 -59.17 -36.93 3.62
N ASP A 125 -59.33 -35.61 3.65
CA ASP A 125 -58.51 -34.66 4.41
C ASP A 125 -57.00 -34.80 4.16
N ARG A 126 -56.63 -35.01 2.89
CA ARG A 126 -55.24 -35.20 2.49
C ARG A 126 -54.69 -33.99 1.77
N GLN A 127 -53.58 -33.48 2.28
CA GLN A 127 -52.85 -32.36 1.71
C GLN A 127 -51.56 -32.81 1.03
N LEU A 128 -51.08 -31.97 0.12
CA LEU A 128 -49.75 -32.09 -0.45
C LEU A 128 -48.89 -30.93 0.02
N VAL A 129 -47.65 -31.25 0.38
CA VAL A 129 -46.64 -30.29 0.83
C VAL A 129 -45.57 -30.14 -0.25
N MET A 130 -45.23 -28.92 -0.62
CA MET A 130 -44.13 -28.64 -1.56
C MET A 130 -43.48 -27.27 -1.31
N SER A 131 -42.38 -26.99 -2.00
CA SER A 131 -41.77 -25.66 -1.95
C SER A 131 -42.68 -24.60 -2.59
N PRO A 132 -42.67 -23.36 -2.08
CA PRO A 132 -43.50 -22.27 -2.62
C PRO A 132 -43.28 -22.02 -4.11
N GLY A 133 -42.02 -21.99 -4.55
CA GLY A 133 -41.69 -21.79 -5.96
C GLY A 133 -42.24 -22.88 -6.88
N ARG A 134 -42.20 -24.15 -6.44
CA ARG A 134 -42.76 -25.27 -7.22
C ARG A 134 -44.27 -25.16 -7.33
N TYR A 135 -44.94 -24.73 -6.26
CA TYR A 135 -46.39 -24.51 -6.27
C TYR A 135 -46.78 -23.39 -7.23
N LEU A 136 -46.15 -22.22 -7.09
CA LEU A 136 -46.45 -21.06 -7.93
C LEU A 136 -46.17 -21.35 -9.40
N HIS A 137 -45.06 -22.02 -9.71
CA HIS A 137 -44.75 -22.43 -11.09
C HIS A 137 -45.77 -23.44 -11.64
N ARG A 138 -46.25 -24.37 -10.82
CA ARG A 138 -47.21 -25.41 -11.25
C ARG A 138 -48.60 -24.83 -11.56
N PHE A 139 -49.08 -23.88 -10.76
CA PHE A 139 -50.48 -23.44 -10.83
C PHE A 139 -50.67 -22.01 -11.36
N PHE A 140 -49.63 -21.19 -11.33
CA PHE A 140 -49.71 -19.74 -11.58
C PHE A 140 -48.65 -19.21 -12.55
N SER A 141 -47.91 -20.07 -13.26
CA SER A 141 -46.94 -19.66 -14.30
C SER A 141 -47.57 -18.93 -15.49
N ALA A 142 -48.90 -19.00 -15.66
CA ALA A 142 -49.62 -18.19 -16.63
C ALA A 142 -49.79 -16.72 -16.21
N HIS A 143 -49.65 -16.43 -14.91
CA HIS A 143 -49.83 -15.09 -14.33
C HIS A 143 -48.53 -14.51 -13.77
N LEU A 144 -47.58 -15.36 -13.40
CA LEU A 144 -46.32 -14.99 -12.76
C LEU A 144 -45.14 -15.47 -13.60
N ASP A 145 -44.21 -14.57 -13.88
CA ASP A 145 -42.91 -14.94 -14.39
C ASP A 145 -41.98 -15.44 -13.27
N ASN A 146 -40.80 -15.95 -13.64
CA ASN A 146 -39.85 -16.50 -12.67
C ASN A 146 -39.40 -15.48 -11.62
N ASN A 147 -39.27 -14.21 -11.99
CA ASN A 147 -38.82 -13.14 -11.10
C ASN A 147 -39.92 -12.83 -10.05
N ALA A 148 -41.17 -12.73 -10.49
CA ALA A 148 -42.31 -12.57 -9.60
C ALA A 148 -42.45 -13.75 -8.62
N ILE A 149 -42.26 -14.99 -9.11
CA ILE A 149 -42.27 -16.19 -8.26
C ILE A 149 -41.18 -16.12 -7.19
N GLU A 150 -39.96 -15.72 -7.56
CA GLU A 150 -38.84 -15.56 -6.64
C GLU A 150 -39.15 -14.50 -5.56
N GLY A 151 -39.69 -13.36 -5.96
CA GLY A 151 -40.14 -12.31 -5.04
C GLY A 151 -41.21 -12.78 -4.05
N TRP A 152 -42.15 -13.61 -4.47
CA TRP A 152 -43.16 -14.19 -3.57
C TRP A 152 -42.57 -15.23 -2.61
N CYS A 153 -41.61 -16.04 -3.06
CA CYS A 153 -40.88 -16.96 -2.18
C CYS A 153 -40.11 -16.18 -1.11
N ALA A 154 -39.44 -15.09 -1.50
CA ALA A 154 -38.74 -14.21 -0.57
C ALA A 154 -39.70 -13.62 0.48
N ARG A 155 -40.86 -13.09 0.07
CA ARG A 155 -41.89 -12.58 0.99
C ARG A 155 -42.37 -13.62 1.99
N LEU A 156 -42.53 -14.88 1.55
CA LEU A 156 -42.96 -15.95 2.45
C LEU A 156 -41.88 -16.23 3.49
N SER A 157 -40.62 -16.37 3.08
CA SER A 157 -39.53 -16.60 4.04
C SER A 157 -39.36 -15.45 5.02
N VAL A 158 -39.56 -14.19 4.59
CA VAL A 158 -39.60 -13.03 5.49
C VAL A 158 -40.77 -13.12 6.47
N GLN A 159 -41.97 -13.48 6.02
CA GLN A 159 -43.14 -13.70 6.90
C GLN A 159 -42.89 -14.80 7.94
N LEU A 160 -42.08 -15.81 7.59
CA LEU A 160 -41.70 -16.91 8.47
C LEU A 160 -40.46 -16.62 9.32
N GLU A 161 -39.88 -15.41 9.22
CA GLU A 161 -38.64 -15.01 9.89
C GLU A 161 -37.46 -15.96 9.62
N GLU A 162 -37.45 -16.63 8.46
CA GLU A 162 -36.34 -17.49 8.04
C GLU A 162 -35.13 -16.65 7.66
N ASP A 163 -34.03 -16.82 8.38
CA ASP A 163 -32.77 -16.09 8.19
C ASP A 163 -32.94 -14.57 8.28
N ALA A 164 -33.32 -14.09 9.47
CA ALA A 164 -33.47 -12.67 9.76
C ALA A 164 -32.23 -11.85 9.37
N LEU A 165 -32.48 -10.61 8.95
CA LEU A 165 -31.44 -9.64 8.58
C LEU A 165 -30.51 -9.38 9.77
N LYS A 166 -29.22 -9.63 9.57
CA LYS A 166 -28.15 -9.29 10.51
C LYS A 166 -27.30 -8.18 9.92
N ILE A 167 -26.88 -7.24 10.76
CA ILE A 167 -25.97 -6.15 10.40
C ILE A 167 -24.87 -6.10 11.44
N THR A 168 -23.62 -6.16 11.01
CA THR A 168 -22.44 -6.17 11.89
C THR A 168 -21.37 -5.19 11.44
N GLN A 169 -20.69 -4.60 12.41
CA GLN A 169 -19.47 -3.80 12.24
C GLN A 169 -18.25 -4.48 12.90
N ASP A 170 -18.42 -5.72 13.38
CA ASP A 170 -17.33 -6.49 13.97
C ASP A 170 -16.41 -7.04 12.88
N ALA A 171 -15.10 -6.83 13.03
CA ALA A 171 -14.14 -7.19 11.98
C ALA A 171 -14.02 -8.71 11.78
N ASP A 172 -14.12 -9.50 12.84
CA ASP A 172 -14.02 -10.96 12.77
C ASP A 172 -15.27 -11.56 12.13
N GLU A 173 -16.46 -11.07 12.52
CA GLU A 173 -17.72 -11.49 11.91
C GLU A 173 -17.81 -11.09 10.44
N ILE A 174 -17.31 -9.91 10.06
CA ILE A 174 -17.24 -9.47 8.67
C ILE A 174 -16.37 -10.42 7.83
N GLU A 175 -15.21 -10.81 8.35
CA GLU A 175 -14.32 -11.77 7.70
C GLU A 175 -15.00 -13.13 7.54
N ASP A 176 -15.57 -13.68 8.63
CA ASP A 176 -16.31 -14.95 8.62
C ASP A 176 -17.39 -14.96 7.53
N VAL A 177 -18.18 -13.88 7.43
CA VAL A 177 -19.27 -13.75 6.45
C VAL A 177 -18.77 -13.66 5.01
N TYR A 178 -17.60 -13.07 4.77
CA TYR A 178 -17.01 -13.03 3.43
C TYR A 178 -16.47 -14.40 3.02
N VAL A 179 -15.74 -15.06 3.91
CA VAL A 179 -15.10 -16.37 3.66
C VAL A 179 -16.14 -17.49 3.55
N GLY A 180 -17.11 -17.54 4.48
CA GLY A 180 -18.20 -18.52 4.49
C GLY A 180 -19.39 -18.16 3.61
N GLY A 181 -19.34 -17.03 2.90
CA GLY A 181 -20.48 -16.48 2.17
C GLY A 181 -20.52 -16.83 0.68
N PRO A 182 -21.36 -16.12 -0.09
CA PRO A 182 -21.42 -16.28 -1.53
C PRO A 182 -20.08 -15.88 -2.18
N GLY A 183 -19.72 -16.61 -3.24
CA GLY A 183 -18.44 -16.44 -3.93
C GLY A 183 -18.22 -15.01 -4.44
N SER A 184 -17.01 -14.50 -4.20
CA SER A 184 -16.50 -13.23 -4.72
C SER A 184 -14.96 -13.28 -4.72
N CYS A 185 -14.30 -12.33 -5.38
CA CYS A 185 -12.84 -12.18 -5.29
C CYS A 185 -12.34 -11.96 -3.86
N MET A 186 -13.19 -11.45 -2.96
CA MET A 186 -12.88 -11.22 -1.55
C MET A 186 -13.36 -12.36 -0.63
N ALA A 187 -13.71 -13.54 -1.17
CA ALA A 187 -14.23 -14.67 -0.37
C ALA A 187 -13.15 -15.70 0.00
N HIS A 188 -11.88 -15.39 -0.24
CA HIS A 188 -10.76 -16.28 0.06
C HIS A 188 -10.27 -16.08 1.50
N ASP A 189 -9.54 -17.05 2.05
CA ASP A 189 -8.91 -16.88 3.36
C ASP A 189 -7.86 -15.75 3.33
N ALA A 190 -7.56 -15.17 4.50
CA ALA A 190 -6.60 -14.06 4.63
C ALA A 190 -5.22 -14.35 4.00
N SER A 191 -4.79 -15.62 3.98
CA SER A 191 -3.51 -16.05 3.41
C SER A 191 -3.43 -16.00 1.88
N GLU A 192 -4.55 -15.79 1.19
CA GLU A 192 -4.62 -15.67 -0.28
C GLU A 192 -4.45 -14.21 -0.75
N PHE A 193 -4.25 -13.28 0.18
CA PHE A 193 -4.02 -11.85 -0.10
C PHE A 193 -2.59 -11.44 0.24
N ASP A 194 -2.13 -10.37 -0.40
CA ASP A 194 -0.80 -9.81 -0.16
C ASP A 194 -0.73 -9.08 1.20
N SER A 195 -1.89 -8.69 1.75
CA SER A 195 -2.00 -7.99 3.02
C SER A 195 -1.83 -8.91 4.23
N PHE A 196 -1.29 -8.40 5.34
CA PHE A 196 -1.10 -9.20 6.57
C PHE A 196 -2.41 -9.70 7.23
N CYS A 197 -3.57 -9.18 6.83
CA CYS A 197 -4.89 -9.60 7.30
C CYS A 197 -5.93 -9.57 6.17
N HIS A 198 -7.12 -10.13 6.42
CA HIS A 198 -8.16 -10.17 5.40
C HIS A 198 -8.64 -8.75 5.02
N PRO A 199 -8.72 -8.39 3.72
CA PRO A 199 -8.97 -7.01 3.30
C PRO A 199 -10.32 -6.45 3.74
N THR A 200 -11.34 -7.28 3.85
CA THR A 200 -12.71 -6.84 4.17
C THR A 200 -12.88 -6.37 5.61
N ARG A 201 -11.90 -6.66 6.49
CA ARG A 201 -11.87 -6.15 7.86
C ARG A 201 -11.89 -4.62 7.92
N VAL A 202 -11.54 -3.93 6.82
CA VAL A 202 -11.66 -2.46 6.76
C VAL A 202 -13.11 -1.98 6.87
N TYR A 203 -14.10 -2.79 6.47
CA TYR A 203 -15.51 -2.43 6.57
C TYR A 203 -16.00 -2.33 8.01
N ALA A 204 -15.23 -2.79 8.99
CA ALA A 204 -15.39 -2.50 10.42
C ALA A 204 -15.01 -1.05 10.77
N GLY A 205 -15.38 -0.10 9.90
CA GLY A 205 -15.22 1.33 10.09
C GLY A 205 -16.44 1.97 10.74
N PRO A 206 -16.40 3.27 11.02
CA PRO A 206 -17.49 3.96 11.71
C PRO A 206 -18.77 4.07 10.86
N ASP A 207 -18.65 4.16 9.54
CA ASP A 207 -19.80 4.43 8.66
C ASP A 207 -20.31 3.18 7.93
N THR A 208 -19.47 2.16 7.74
CA THR A 208 -19.80 0.94 7.01
C THR A 208 -20.09 -0.23 7.93
N ALA A 209 -20.87 -1.18 7.42
CA ALA A 209 -21.19 -2.45 8.06
C ALA A 209 -21.45 -3.51 6.97
N ILE A 210 -21.53 -4.78 7.36
CA ILE A 210 -22.02 -5.86 6.49
C ILE A 210 -23.42 -6.27 6.91
N ALA A 211 -24.35 -6.25 5.95
CA ALA A 211 -25.66 -6.85 6.09
C ALA A 211 -25.66 -8.24 5.47
N TYR A 212 -26.19 -9.24 6.18
CA TYR A 212 -26.21 -10.63 5.69
C TYR A 212 -27.38 -11.42 6.27
N ILE A 213 -27.62 -12.60 5.69
CA ILE A 213 -28.61 -13.60 6.14
C ILE A 213 -27.98 -14.99 6.22
N GLY A 214 -28.46 -15.80 7.16
CA GLY A 214 -27.95 -17.15 7.43
C GLY A 214 -26.89 -17.20 8.55
N PRO A 215 -26.26 -18.36 8.77
CA PRO A 215 -25.09 -18.52 9.63
C PRO A 215 -23.89 -17.69 9.14
N ARG A 216 -22.96 -17.33 10.03
CA ARG A 216 -21.78 -16.53 9.66
C ARG A 216 -20.81 -17.31 8.76
N ASP A 217 -20.71 -18.62 8.97
CA ASP A 217 -19.84 -19.57 8.28
C ASP A 217 -20.49 -20.19 7.03
N ASP A 218 -21.76 -19.83 6.75
CA ASP A 218 -22.54 -20.25 5.58
C ASP A 218 -23.53 -19.12 5.21
N ALA A 219 -23.01 -17.91 5.04
CA ALA A 219 -23.85 -16.75 4.77
C ALA A 219 -24.53 -16.92 3.40
N ARG A 220 -25.87 -16.93 3.38
CA ARG A 220 -26.64 -17.19 2.16
C ARG A 220 -26.69 -15.99 1.22
N ALA A 221 -26.63 -14.79 1.79
CA ALA A 221 -26.49 -13.55 1.05
C ALA A 221 -25.81 -12.49 1.91
N ARG A 222 -25.13 -11.54 1.26
CA ARG A 222 -24.46 -10.41 1.93
C ARG A 222 -24.38 -9.16 1.08
N SER A 223 -24.18 -8.01 1.73
CA SER A 223 -23.95 -6.70 1.12
C SER A 223 -23.23 -5.76 2.09
N VAL A 224 -22.42 -4.83 1.54
CA VAL A 224 -21.89 -3.70 2.32
C VAL A 224 -22.99 -2.65 2.46
N VAL A 225 -23.17 -2.13 3.66
CA VAL A 225 -24.19 -1.13 3.96
C VAL A 225 -23.60 0.07 4.70
N TRP A 226 -24.27 1.22 4.58
CA TRP A 226 -24.05 2.40 5.41
C TRP A 226 -25.26 2.57 6.33
N PRO A 227 -25.20 2.11 7.60
CA PRO A 227 -26.38 2.06 8.48
C PRO A 227 -27.03 3.42 8.74
N GLU A 228 -26.23 4.46 9.00
CA GLU A 228 -26.71 5.82 9.31
C GLU A 228 -27.47 6.44 8.13
N ARG A 229 -26.97 6.20 6.90
CA ARG A 229 -27.63 6.71 5.68
C ARG A 229 -28.66 5.75 5.09
N LYS A 230 -28.80 4.56 5.65
CA LYS A 230 -29.66 3.49 5.12
C LYS A 230 -29.37 3.18 3.66
N ILE A 231 -28.09 2.99 3.33
CA ILE A 231 -27.64 2.63 1.96
C ILE A 231 -27.16 1.19 1.94
N TYR A 232 -27.49 0.44 0.88
CA TYR A 232 -26.87 -0.86 0.56
C TYR A 232 -26.21 -0.82 -0.84
N THR A 233 -25.17 -1.64 -1.04
CA THR A 233 -24.40 -1.69 -2.29
C THR A 233 -24.79 -2.89 -3.15
N SER A 234 -23.83 -3.56 -3.77
CA SER A 234 -24.03 -4.82 -4.49
C SER A 234 -24.50 -5.91 -3.52
N LEU A 235 -25.41 -6.75 -3.99
CA LEU A 235 -25.97 -7.88 -3.25
C LEU A 235 -25.42 -9.17 -3.86
N TYR A 236 -24.95 -10.09 -3.03
CA TYR A 236 -24.42 -11.39 -3.44
C TYR A 236 -25.23 -12.51 -2.77
N GLY A 237 -25.41 -13.65 -3.46
CA GLY A 237 -26.15 -14.81 -2.94
C GLY A 237 -27.66 -14.74 -3.18
N ASP A 238 -28.47 -14.99 -2.15
CA ASP A 238 -29.95 -14.82 -2.17
C ASP A 238 -30.34 -13.32 -2.19
N VAL A 239 -30.14 -12.72 -3.38
CA VAL A 239 -30.35 -11.29 -3.65
C VAL A 239 -31.80 -10.86 -3.40
N SER A 240 -32.77 -11.69 -3.79
CA SER A 240 -34.19 -11.35 -3.69
C SER A 240 -34.64 -11.22 -2.23
N ARG A 241 -34.21 -12.15 -1.36
CA ARG A 241 -34.54 -12.09 0.07
C ARG A 241 -33.82 -10.96 0.77
N LEU A 242 -32.50 -10.83 0.58
CA LEU A 242 -31.72 -9.77 1.24
C LEU A 242 -32.19 -8.37 0.83
N ARG A 243 -32.51 -8.15 -0.46
CA ARG A 243 -33.09 -6.89 -0.94
C ARG A 243 -34.38 -6.55 -0.20
N LEU A 244 -35.32 -7.50 -0.14
CA LEU A 244 -36.61 -7.29 0.50
C LEU A 244 -36.45 -6.94 1.99
N LEU A 245 -35.57 -7.65 2.70
CA LEU A 245 -35.27 -7.39 4.11
C LEU A 245 -34.66 -5.99 4.33
N LEU A 246 -33.69 -5.60 3.49
CA LEU A 246 -33.06 -4.30 3.56
C LEU A 246 -34.05 -3.16 3.25
N GLU A 247 -34.85 -3.29 2.20
CA GLU A 247 -35.85 -2.29 1.81
C GLU A 247 -36.96 -2.16 2.88
N ASN A 248 -37.40 -3.27 3.49
CA ASN A 248 -38.32 -3.25 4.64
C ASN A 248 -37.70 -2.58 5.87
N ALA A 249 -36.38 -2.68 6.05
CA ALA A 249 -35.62 -2.00 7.10
C ALA A 249 -35.28 -0.52 6.76
N GLY A 250 -35.79 -0.02 5.63
CA GLY A 250 -35.65 1.35 5.16
C GLY A 250 -34.39 1.65 4.37
N TYR A 251 -33.63 0.63 3.95
CA TYR A 251 -32.44 0.82 3.13
C TYR A 251 -32.75 0.98 1.65
N ALA A 252 -31.94 1.77 0.95
CA ALA A 252 -32.00 1.95 -0.50
C ALA A 252 -30.65 1.66 -1.16
N LYS A 253 -30.66 1.24 -2.43
CA LYS A 253 -29.44 1.03 -3.19
C LYS A 253 -28.70 2.35 -3.42
N GLY A 254 -27.40 2.40 -3.19
CA GLY A 254 -26.58 3.60 -3.41
C GLY A 254 -25.08 3.33 -3.39
N GLY A 255 -24.30 4.41 -3.49
CA GLY A 255 -22.83 4.37 -3.41
C GLY A 255 -22.30 4.71 -2.01
N LEU A 256 -21.07 4.29 -1.73
CA LEU A 256 -20.38 4.52 -0.47
C LEU A 256 -19.48 5.77 -0.47
N ASN A 257 -19.46 6.55 -1.55
CA ASN A 257 -18.64 7.77 -1.62
C ASN A 257 -18.92 8.70 -0.42
N GLY A 258 -17.85 9.02 0.30
CA GLY A 258 -17.86 9.79 1.54
C GLY A 258 -17.98 8.97 2.82
N ALA A 259 -18.15 7.65 2.77
CA ALA A 259 -18.11 6.79 3.94
C ALA A 259 -16.68 6.63 4.44
N ARG A 260 -16.51 6.63 5.75
CA ARG A 260 -15.25 6.33 6.43
C ARG A 260 -15.18 4.84 6.74
N ILE A 261 -14.11 4.21 6.27
CA ILE A 261 -13.74 2.83 6.60
C ILE A 261 -12.50 2.82 7.49
N ARG A 262 -12.24 1.69 8.15
CA ARG A 262 -11.10 1.57 9.05
C ARG A 262 -9.79 1.71 8.28
N ARG A 263 -8.90 2.55 8.79
CA ARG A 263 -7.53 2.68 8.30
C ARG A 263 -6.66 1.55 8.86
N ILE A 264 -6.16 0.70 7.98
CA ILE A 264 -5.22 -0.39 8.32
C ILE A 264 -3.98 -0.23 7.43
N VAL A 265 -2.85 0.04 8.07
CA VAL A 265 -1.55 0.24 7.39
C VAL A 265 -0.84 -1.09 7.26
N ASP A 266 -0.27 -1.36 6.08
CA ASP A 266 0.58 -2.51 5.81
C ASP A 266 1.84 -2.08 5.04
N GLY A 267 2.96 -1.99 5.74
CA GLY A 267 4.18 -1.37 5.20
C GLY A 267 3.93 0.07 4.75
N ASP A 268 4.24 0.35 3.47
CA ASP A 268 4.02 1.64 2.81
C ASP A 268 2.66 1.75 2.09
N SER A 269 1.82 0.72 2.21
CA SER A 269 0.50 0.61 1.60
C SER A 269 -0.63 0.56 2.64
N PHE A 270 -1.87 0.53 2.15
CA PHE A 270 -3.04 0.29 2.97
C PHE A 270 -3.68 -1.05 2.63
N VAL A 271 -4.22 -1.73 3.63
CA VAL A 271 -5.12 -2.86 3.38
C VAL A 271 -6.41 -2.29 2.81
N VAL A 272 -6.78 -2.70 1.60
CA VAL A 272 -7.96 -2.20 0.88
C VAL A 272 -8.62 -3.37 0.13
N PRO A 273 -9.91 -3.66 0.36
CA PRO A 273 -10.66 -4.64 -0.41
C PRO A 273 -11.07 -4.05 -1.75
N TYR A 274 -11.51 -4.92 -2.65
CA TYR A 274 -12.29 -4.48 -3.80
C TYR A 274 -13.61 -3.81 -3.33
N ILE A 275 -13.90 -2.60 -3.82
CA ILE A 275 -15.12 -1.84 -3.48
C ILE A 275 -16.00 -1.67 -4.73
N ASP A 276 -17.07 -2.46 -4.85
CA ASP A 276 -17.96 -2.45 -6.03
C ASP A 276 -18.76 -1.14 -6.24
N ALA A 277 -18.90 -0.31 -5.20
CA ALA A 277 -19.83 0.82 -5.19
C ALA A 277 -19.20 2.08 -4.57
N GLY A 278 -17.97 2.38 -4.94
CA GLY A 278 -17.26 3.60 -4.55
C GLY A 278 -16.08 3.87 -5.48
N ASP A 279 -15.56 5.09 -5.44
CA ASP A 279 -14.31 5.45 -6.10
C ASP A 279 -13.14 5.37 -5.11
N ASP A 280 -11.93 5.69 -5.59
CA ASP A 280 -10.68 5.60 -4.85
C ASP A 280 -10.64 6.38 -3.54
N LEU A 281 -9.82 5.88 -2.61
CA LEU A 281 -9.84 6.31 -1.23
C LEU A 281 -8.84 7.45 -0.97
N ALA A 282 -9.19 8.32 -0.02
CA ALA A 282 -8.26 9.26 0.60
C ALA A 282 -7.92 8.83 2.03
N ASP A 283 -6.65 8.98 2.42
CA ASP A 283 -6.22 8.88 3.81
C ASP A 283 -6.40 10.24 4.52
N ASP A 284 -7.25 10.30 5.55
CA ASP A 284 -7.43 11.51 6.38
C ASP A 284 -6.58 11.48 7.68
N GLY A 285 -5.78 10.44 7.86
CA GLY A 285 -4.93 10.19 9.02
C GLY A 285 -5.57 9.29 10.09
N GLU A 286 -6.90 9.21 10.16
CA GLU A 286 -7.62 8.36 11.11
C GLU A 286 -8.40 7.24 10.40
N TYR A 287 -8.99 7.54 9.25
CA TYR A 287 -9.81 6.67 8.42
C TYR A 287 -9.38 6.74 6.95
N LEU A 288 -9.85 5.77 6.17
CA LEU A 288 -9.86 5.90 4.71
C LEU A 288 -11.26 6.35 4.29
N ILE A 289 -11.33 7.37 3.44
CA ILE A 289 -12.59 7.94 2.96
C ILE A 289 -12.80 7.50 1.50
N ILE A 290 -13.88 6.76 1.26
CA ILE A 290 -14.23 6.27 -0.09
C ILE A 290 -14.59 7.44 -1.01
N GLY A 291 -14.10 7.42 -2.25
CA GLY A 291 -14.43 8.36 -3.32
C GLY A 291 -13.85 9.77 -3.18
N ARG A 292 -12.67 9.90 -2.56
CA ARG A 292 -12.01 11.21 -2.31
C ARG A 292 -10.51 11.26 -2.55
N GLY A 293 -9.87 10.20 -3.01
CA GLY A 293 -8.40 10.19 -3.13
C GLY A 293 -7.85 9.31 -4.24
N SER A 294 -6.58 8.98 -4.12
CA SER A 294 -5.75 8.28 -5.12
C SER A 294 -5.28 6.91 -4.64
N ILE A 295 -5.87 6.38 -3.57
CA ILE A 295 -5.60 5.01 -3.11
C ILE A 295 -6.56 4.10 -3.88
N PRO A 296 -6.08 3.22 -4.78
CA PRO A 296 -6.92 2.40 -5.64
C PRO A 296 -7.82 1.47 -4.82
N SER A 297 -9.08 1.39 -5.23
CA SER A 297 -10.11 0.53 -4.62
C SER A 297 -10.54 -0.66 -5.49
N GLU A 298 -9.92 -0.80 -6.68
CA GLU A 298 -10.24 -1.83 -7.67
C GLU A 298 -9.28 -3.04 -7.64
N ASN A 299 -8.26 -3.01 -6.79
CA ASN A 299 -7.33 -4.13 -6.63
C ASN A 299 -8.00 -5.29 -5.88
N THR A 300 -7.75 -6.52 -6.35
CA THR A 300 -8.26 -7.74 -5.70
C THR A 300 -7.21 -8.45 -4.84
N ASN A 301 -6.00 -7.92 -4.73
CA ASN A 301 -4.91 -8.53 -3.95
C ASN A 301 -4.91 -8.11 -2.47
N GLY A 302 -5.79 -7.20 -2.08
CA GLY A 302 -5.93 -6.74 -0.70
C GLY A 302 -5.12 -5.49 -0.33
N LEU A 303 -4.40 -4.90 -1.28
CA LEU A 303 -3.58 -3.70 -1.05
C LEU A 303 -3.99 -2.54 -1.96
N GLY A 304 -4.21 -1.39 -1.33
CA GLY A 304 -4.28 -0.09 -1.97
C GLY A 304 -2.89 0.53 -1.99
N ASN A 305 -2.12 0.26 -3.04
CA ASN A 305 -0.82 0.91 -3.24
C ASN A 305 -1.04 2.38 -3.58
N ARG A 306 -0.30 3.30 -2.94
CA ARG A 306 -0.35 4.70 -3.34
C ARG A 306 0.11 4.82 -4.80
N CYS A 307 -0.69 5.44 -5.66
CA CYS A 307 -0.23 5.80 -7.00
C CYS A 307 1.02 6.69 -6.85
N TRP A 308 2.15 6.20 -7.36
CA TRP A 308 3.38 6.98 -7.42
C TRP A 308 3.33 7.87 -8.65
N TYR A 309 3.59 9.15 -8.45
CA TYR A 309 3.70 10.13 -9.53
C TYR A 309 5.18 10.43 -9.74
N CYS A 310 5.61 10.38 -10.99
CA CYS A 310 6.99 10.73 -11.31
C CYS A 310 7.23 12.22 -10.98
N PRO A 311 8.17 12.56 -10.08
CA PRO A 311 8.38 13.94 -9.64
C PRO A 311 8.75 14.90 -10.78
N ARG A 312 9.34 14.38 -11.87
CA ARG A 312 9.72 15.17 -13.05
C ARG A 312 8.56 15.43 -14.02
N CYS A 313 7.72 14.43 -14.33
CA CYS A 313 6.68 14.58 -15.35
C CYS A 313 5.24 14.59 -14.82
N ASP A 314 5.06 14.39 -13.52
CA ASP A 314 3.77 14.36 -12.82
C ASP A 314 2.76 13.37 -13.43
N ARG A 315 3.27 12.32 -14.09
CA ARG A 315 2.45 11.23 -14.63
C ARG A 315 2.40 10.08 -13.65
N GLU A 316 1.22 9.48 -13.56
CA GLU A 316 1.00 8.23 -12.86
C GLU A 316 1.70 7.08 -13.59
N THR A 317 2.69 6.48 -12.93
CA THR A 317 3.54 5.43 -13.51
C THR A 317 4.28 4.71 -12.37
N THR A 318 5.22 3.82 -12.68
CA THR A 318 6.12 3.20 -11.70
C THR A 318 7.48 3.90 -11.66
N ALA A 319 8.09 3.94 -10.47
CA ALA A 319 9.50 4.31 -10.30
C ALA A 319 10.39 3.35 -11.10
N HIS A 320 11.47 3.87 -11.67
CA HIS A 320 12.44 3.09 -12.45
C HIS A 320 13.82 3.08 -11.79
N ASP A 321 14.42 4.26 -11.62
CA ASP A 321 15.77 4.39 -11.07
C ASP A 321 15.97 5.79 -10.43
N GLU A 322 17.03 5.92 -9.63
CA GLU A 322 17.37 7.12 -8.88
C GLU A 322 18.22 8.09 -9.72
N VAL A 323 17.87 9.38 -9.68
CA VAL A 323 18.58 10.48 -10.34
C VAL A 323 19.07 11.47 -9.29
N TYR A 324 20.34 11.82 -9.37
CA TYR A 324 21.03 12.68 -8.42
C TYR A 324 21.10 14.13 -8.90
N TYR A 325 21.23 15.05 -7.94
CA TYR A 325 21.47 16.48 -8.16
C TYR A 325 22.78 16.93 -7.50
N ARG A 326 23.34 18.06 -7.95
CA ARG A 326 24.62 18.59 -7.43
C ARG A 326 24.57 18.92 -5.94
N ASP A 327 23.41 19.28 -5.40
CA ASP A 327 23.24 19.57 -3.97
C ASP A 327 23.25 18.32 -3.07
N GLY A 328 23.39 17.14 -3.66
CA GLY A 328 23.40 15.84 -2.98
C GLY A 328 22.00 15.26 -2.73
N SER A 329 20.94 15.93 -3.19
CA SER A 329 19.61 15.35 -3.22
C SER A 329 19.45 14.34 -4.36
N SER A 330 18.42 13.51 -4.27
CA SER A 330 18.06 12.54 -5.29
C SER A 330 16.55 12.35 -5.37
N GLU A 331 16.10 11.92 -6.53
CA GLU A 331 14.70 11.59 -6.83
C GLU A 331 14.63 10.29 -7.62
N GLU A 332 13.57 9.50 -7.41
CA GLU A 332 13.26 8.38 -8.31
C GLU A 332 12.50 8.91 -9.52
N TRP A 333 12.90 8.49 -10.73
CA TRP A 333 12.22 8.89 -11.97
C TRP A 333 11.60 7.69 -12.67
N CYS A 334 10.58 7.93 -13.51
CA CYS A 334 10.01 6.89 -14.34
C CYS A 334 10.96 6.54 -15.49
N TYR A 335 10.77 5.38 -16.11
CA TYR A 335 11.63 4.89 -17.20
C TYR A 335 11.87 5.95 -18.29
N SER A 336 10.80 6.56 -18.83
CA SER A 336 10.93 7.59 -19.87
C SER A 336 11.70 8.82 -19.40
N CYS A 337 11.41 9.34 -18.20
CA CYS A 337 12.14 10.50 -17.69
C CYS A 337 13.61 10.17 -17.43
N PHE A 338 13.90 8.99 -16.88
CA PHE A 338 15.27 8.55 -16.65
C PHE A 338 16.06 8.45 -17.96
N THR A 339 15.52 7.77 -18.96
CA THR A 339 16.20 7.59 -20.26
C THR A 339 16.38 8.90 -21.01
N ASP A 340 15.39 9.80 -20.98
CA ASP A 340 15.39 11.01 -21.81
C ASP A 340 16.08 12.20 -21.13
N HIS A 341 16.26 12.17 -19.80
CA HIS A 341 16.68 13.34 -19.02
C HIS A 341 17.76 13.07 -17.98
N SER A 342 18.42 11.92 -18.01
CA SER A 342 19.60 11.68 -17.17
C SER A 342 20.87 11.53 -17.99
N VAL A 343 21.99 11.89 -17.37
CA VAL A 343 23.34 11.70 -17.90
C VAL A 343 24.12 10.89 -16.86
N PHE A 344 24.85 9.88 -17.33
CA PHE A 344 25.66 9.03 -16.46
C PHE A 344 27.02 9.68 -16.22
N CYS A 345 27.44 9.80 -14.95
CA CYS A 345 28.74 10.35 -14.58
C CYS A 345 29.76 9.23 -14.39
N ASP A 346 30.77 9.16 -15.27
CA ASP A 346 31.79 8.10 -15.26
C ASP A 346 32.70 8.14 -14.02
N HIS A 347 32.88 9.31 -13.40
CA HIS A 347 33.70 9.45 -12.20
C HIS A 347 33.16 8.67 -10.98
N ASN A 348 31.85 8.74 -10.74
CA ASN A 348 31.23 8.19 -9.52
C ASN A 348 30.20 7.08 -9.79
N GLY A 349 29.92 6.78 -11.07
CA GLY A 349 29.04 5.70 -11.49
C GLY A 349 27.56 5.95 -11.20
N ARG A 350 27.10 7.22 -11.22
CA ARG A 350 25.72 7.61 -10.92
C ARG A 350 25.09 8.40 -12.05
N SER A 351 23.76 8.31 -12.16
CA SER A 351 22.97 9.10 -13.11
C SER A 351 22.51 10.41 -12.48
N TYR A 352 22.73 11.52 -13.17
CA TYR A 352 22.37 12.87 -12.73
C TYR A 352 21.37 13.49 -13.70
N SER A 353 20.63 14.51 -13.27
CA SER A 353 19.74 15.23 -14.18
C SER A 353 20.53 15.90 -15.31
N ASP A 354 19.99 15.86 -16.52
CA ASP A 354 20.46 16.63 -17.69
C ASP A 354 20.45 18.18 -17.51
N ALA A 355 19.90 18.67 -16.40
CA ALA A 355 19.96 20.07 -15.99
C ALA A 355 21.28 20.44 -15.32
N GLU A 356 22.06 19.44 -14.89
CA GLU A 356 23.41 19.64 -14.35
C GLU A 356 24.41 19.93 -15.47
N THR A 357 25.56 20.50 -15.11
CA THR A 357 26.64 20.83 -16.05
C THR A 357 27.66 19.71 -16.10
N PHE A 358 27.85 19.14 -17.29
CA PHE A 358 28.80 18.07 -17.58
C PHE A 358 29.88 18.55 -18.53
N ILE A 359 31.05 17.93 -18.41
CA ILE A 359 32.19 18.05 -19.31
C ILE A 359 32.46 16.66 -19.88
N THR A 360 32.51 16.59 -21.21
CA THR A 360 32.98 15.40 -21.92
C THR A 360 34.51 15.40 -21.91
N VAL A 361 35.09 14.38 -21.27
CA VAL A 361 36.53 14.13 -21.18
C VAL A 361 36.91 13.07 -22.21
N LEU A 362 37.83 13.41 -23.09
CA LEU A 362 38.28 12.53 -24.17
C LEU A 362 39.43 11.62 -23.73
N ALA A 363 39.45 10.41 -24.27
CA ALA A 363 40.54 9.46 -24.17
C ALA A 363 40.80 8.81 -25.55
N ASP A 364 41.87 8.02 -25.66
CA ASP A 364 42.21 7.33 -26.91
C ASP A 364 41.13 6.30 -27.30
N GLY A 365 40.17 6.74 -28.11
CA GLY A 365 39.07 5.93 -28.62
C GLY A 365 37.86 5.82 -27.69
N ASP A 366 37.77 6.65 -26.65
CA ASP A 366 36.65 6.67 -25.70
C ASP A 366 36.30 8.11 -25.27
N GLU A 367 35.10 8.30 -24.74
CA GLU A 367 34.63 9.56 -24.18
C GLU A 367 33.91 9.32 -22.86
N HIS A 368 34.12 10.22 -21.89
CA HIS A 368 33.56 10.10 -20.55
C HIS A 368 32.80 11.37 -20.19
N ASP A 369 31.57 11.23 -19.70
CA ASP A 369 30.82 12.37 -19.18
C ASP A 369 31.05 12.49 -17.67
N VAL A 370 31.54 13.66 -17.25
CA VAL A 370 31.89 13.93 -15.86
C VAL A 370 31.27 15.25 -15.42
N LEU A 371 30.82 15.35 -14.18
CA LEU A 371 30.37 16.62 -13.62
C LEU A 371 31.51 17.64 -13.67
N GLU A 372 31.20 18.88 -14.03
CA GLU A 372 32.19 19.96 -14.16
C GLU A 372 33.12 20.08 -12.93
N ASP A 373 32.55 19.95 -11.73
CA ASP A 373 33.28 20.07 -10.46
C ASP A 373 34.19 18.85 -10.16
N ASP A 374 33.95 17.72 -10.82
CA ASP A 374 34.68 16.45 -10.61
C ASP A 374 35.78 16.22 -11.66
N VAL A 375 35.90 17.07 -12.68
CA VAL A 375 36.83 16.89 -13.81
C VAL A 375 38.30 16.76 -13.38
N GLU A 376 38.74 17.59 -12.43
CA GLU A 376 40.11 17.50 -11.90
C GLU A 376 40.30 16.21 -11.08
N ALA A 377 39.31 15.80 -10.30
CA ALA A 377 39.35 14.57 -9.50
C ALA A 377 39.30 13.30 -10.36
N PHE A 378 38.69 13.39 -11.55
CA PHE A 378 38.70 12.36 -12.57
C PHE A 378 40.08 12.20 -13.24
N GLY A 379 40.97 13.17 -13.08
CA GLY A 379 42.31 13.15 -13.70
C GLY A 379 42.29 13.65 -15.14
N ALA A 380 41.42 14.61 -15.45
CA ALA A 380 41.40 15.26 -16.75
C ALA A 380 42.24 16.55 -16.76
N VAL A 381 42.78 16.89 -17.92
CA VAL A 381 43.53 18.11 -18.20
C VAL A 381 42.92 18.82 -19.40
N TYR A 382 42.98 20.15 -19.39
CA TYR A 382 42.48 20.97 -20.50
C TYR A 382 43.59 21.22 -21.52
N LEU A 383 43.31 20.98 -22.79
CA LEU A 383 44.19 21.22 -23.92
C LEU A 383 43.83 22.56 -24.58
N ASP A 384 44.63 23.60 -24.31
CA ASP A 384 44.38 24.98 -24.78
C ASP A 384 44.34 25.09 -26.32
N ASP A 385 45.12 24.27 -27.03
CA ASP A 385 45.24 24.31 -28.49
C ASP A 385 43.97 23.80 -29.20
N ARG A 386 43.18 22.96 -28.51
CA ARG A 386 41.96 22.33 -29.05
C ARG A 386 40.67 22.83 -28.38
N GLY A 387 40.79 23.34 -27.16
CA GLY A 387 39.66 23.75 -26.35
C GLY A 387 38.88 22.57 -25.74
N GLU A 388 39.56 21.45 -25.51
CA GLU A 388 38.97 20.17 -25.11
C GLU A 388 39.56 19.66 -23.78
N TRP A 389 38.80 18.84 -23.06
CA TRP A 389 39.27 18.12 -21.89
C TRP A 389 39.67 16.70 -22.27
N TRP A 390 40.83 16.26 -21.76
CA TRP A 390 41.39 14.95 -22.05
C TRP A 390 41.87 14.27 -20.77
N ILE A 391 41.85 12.94 -20.72
CA ILE A 391 42.43 12.22 -19.60
C ILE A 391 43.96 12.46 -19.55
N GLU A 392 44.48 12.74 -18.36
CA GLU A 392 45.90 13.09 -18.15
C GLU A 392 46.83 12.01 -18.71
N SER A 393 46.43 10.73 -18.67
CA SER A 393 47.24 9.61 -19.18
C SER A 393 47.45 9.61 -20.69
N CYS A 394 46.59 10.27 -21.47
CA CYS A 394 46.74 10.45 -22.92
C CYS A 394 47.52 11.73 -23.28
N CYS A 395 47.81 12.55 -22.26
CA CYS A 395 48.40 13.86 -22.44
C CYS A 395 49.80 13.92 -21.86
N ARG A 396 50.56 14.94 -22.27
CA ARG A 396 51.85 15.26 -21.68
C ARG A 396 52.11 16.76 -21.74
N ARG A 397 52.85 17.28 -20.78
CA ARG A 397 53.28 18.68 -20.79
C ARG A 397 54.46 18.85 -21.74
N CYS A 398 54.39 19.87 -22.58
CA CYS A 398 55.55 20.31 -23.36
C CYS A 398 56.61 20.86 -22.40
N ASP A 399 57.85 20.41 -22.53
CA ASP A 399 58.95 20.82 -21.63
C ASP A 399 59.32 22.30 -21.80
N ALA A 400 59.07 22.88 -22.99
CA ALA A 400 59.38 24.28 -23.28
C ALA A 400 58.27 25.25 -22.86
N SER A 401 57.00 24.98 -23.21
CA SER A 401 55.88 25.89 -22.88
C SER A 401 55.28 25.61 -21.51
N GLY A 402 55.42 24.39 -21.00
CA GLY A 402 54.75 23.92 -19.79
C GLY A 402 53.24 23.67 -19.95
N GLN A 403 52.67 23.83 -21.15
CA GLN A 403 51.27 23.55 -21.45
C GLN A 403 51.04 22.07 -21.75
N TRP A 404 49.80 21.60 -21.57
CA TRP A 404 49.39 20.24 -21.91
C TRP A 404 49.11 20.12 -23.41
N PHE A 405 49.53 18.99 -23.98
CA PHE A 405 49.23 18.56 -25.34
C PHE A 405 48.85 17.09 -25.33
N HIS A 406 48.14 16.64 -26.36
CA HIS A 406 48.01 15.21 -26.61
C HIS A 406 49.40 14.60 -26.85
N ALA A 407 49.64 13.38 -26.37
CA ALA A 407 50.97 12.75 -26.46
C ALA A 407 51.47 12.64 -27.93
N ASP A 408 50.56 12.40 -28.88
CA ASP A 408 50.89 12.30 -30.32
C ASP A 408 51.26 13.63 -30.98
N ASP A 409 50.91 14.76 -30.36
CA ASP A 409 51.24 16.09 -30.89
C ASP A 409 52.63 16.58 -30.42
N LEU A 410 53.27 15.81 -29.53
CA LEU A 410 54.62 16.10 -29.03
C LEU A 410 55.64 15.23 -29.73
N THR A 411 56.79 15.84 -30.04
CA THR A 411 57.94 15.13 -30.57
C THR A 411 59.07 15.15 -29.56
N GLU A 412 59.66 13.98 -29.29
CA GLU A 412 60.85 13.88 -28.45
C GLU A 412 62.08 14.42 -29.22
N TYR A 413 62.73 15.45 -28.67
CA TYR A 413 63.93 16.07 -29.19
C TYR A 413 64.96 16.20 -28.07
N HIS A 414 66.07 15.46 -28.16
CA HIS A 414 67.14 15.44 -27.14
C HIS A 414 66.68 15.13 -25.70
N GLY A 415 65.65 14.29 -25.55
CA GLY A 415 65.09 13.90 -24.25
C GLY A 415 64.12 14.92 -23.65
N GLU A 416 63.76 15.97 -24.42
CA GLU A 416 62.69 16.91 -24.11
C GLU A 416 61.51 16.65 -25.07
N TRP A 417 60.28 16.79 -24.60
CA TRP A 417 59.07 16.64 -25.40
C TRP A 417 58.55 18.02 -25.81
N LEU A 418 58.65 18.31 -27.10
CA LEU A 418 58.39 19.65 -27.65
C LEU A 418 57.16 19.62 -28.55
N CYS A 419 56.32 20.66 -28.43
CA CYS A 419 55.25 20.92 -29.38
C CYS A 419 55.81 21.54 -30.66
N ALA A 420 55.03 21.54 -31.74
CA ALA A 420 55.47 22.00 -33.06
C ALA A 420 56.09 23.40 -33.06
N ASP A 421 55.52 24.34 -32.31
CA ASP A 421 56.00 25.74 -32.22
C ASP A 421 57.35 25.90 -31.50
N HIS A 422 57.77 24.88 -30.74
CA HIS A 422 59.03 24.87 -30.00
C HIS A 422 60.04 23.89 -30.59
N LEU A 423 59.67 23.14 -31.63
CA LEU A 423 60.64 22.38 -32.39
C LEU A 423 61.59 23.34 -33.13
N PRO A 424 62.90 23.04 -33.16
CA PRO A 424 63.83 23.81 -33.97
C PRO A 424 63.36 23.79 -35.43
N GLU A 425 63.49 24.92 -36.13
CA GLU A 425 63.22 24.95 -37.56
C GLU A 425 64.05 23.84 -38.24
N PRO A 426 63.43 22.98 -39.08
CA PRO A 426 64.15 21.95 -39.78
C PRO A 426 65.25 22.62 -40.62
N PHE A 427 66.50 22.31 -40.30
CA PHE A 427 67.64 22.78 -41.07
C PHE A 427 67.58 22.10 -42.44
N ASP A 428 67.58 22.88 -43.52
CA ASP A 428 67.54 22.39 -44.90
C ASP A 428 68.87 21.68 -45.21
N ASP A 429 68.90 20.37 -45.00
CA ASP A 429 70.11 19.54 -44.94
C ASP A 429 70.34 18.77 -46.24
N ASP A 430 70.80 19.49 -47.27
CA ASP A 430 71.39 18.88 -48.46
C ASP A 430 72.87 18.47 -48.25
N ASP A 431 73.45 18.66 -47.05
CA ASP A 431 74.84 18.30 -46.73
C ASP A 431 74.93 17.20 -45.63
N PRO A 432 75.05 15.91 -46.01
CA PRO A 432 75.13 14.80 -45.07
C PRO A 432 76.31 14.84 -44.07
N SER A 433 77.25 15.79 -44.23
CA SER A 433 78.34 16.00 -43.25
C SER A 433 77.93 16.83 -42.03
N LEU A 434 76.77 17.51 -42.08
CA LEU A 434 76.26 18.39 -41.02
C LEU A 434 75.05 17.83 -40.27
N ALA A 435 74.48 16.71 -40.70
CA ALA A 435 73.29 16.06 -40.12
C ALA A 435 73.36 15.78 -38.60
N ASN A 436 74.55 15.78 -38.00
CA ASN A 436 74.74 15.60 -36.55
C ASN A 436 75.50 16.76 -35.88
N ALA A 437 75.78 17.85 -36.59
CA ALA A 437 76.59 18.96 -36.06
C ALA A 437 75.86 19.68 -34.90
N HIS A 438 74.54 19.84 -34.99
CA HIS A 438 73.74 20.44 -33.92
C HIS A 438 73.67 19.52 -32.68
N VAL A 439 73.54 18.20 -32.88
CA VAL A 439 73.58 17.20 -31.81
C VAL A 439 74.89 17.27 -31.03
N LEU A 440 76.01 17.27 -31.77
CA LEU A 440 77.35 17.36 -31.17
C LEU A 440 77.57 18.71 -30.47
N ALA A 441 77.05 19.81 -31.01
CA ALA A 441 77.16 21.13 -30.40
C ALA A 441 76.33 21.24 -29.10
N HIS A 442 75.12 20.67 -29.09
CA HIS A 442 74.26 20.62 -27.92
C HIS A 442 74.87 19.77 -26.79
N ASP A 443 75.35 18.57 -27.12
CA ASP A 443 76.01 17.68 -26.16
C ASP A 443 77.28 18.32 -25.59
N TRP A 444 78.06 19.00 -26.43
CA TRP A 444 79.24 19.76 -25.99
C TRP A 444 78.86 20.91 -25.05
N PHE A 445 77.81 21.67 -25.37
CA PHE A 445 77.31 22.74 -24.52
C PHE A 445 76.85 22.21 -23.15
N ARG A 446 76.12 21.09 -23.11
CA ARG A 446 75.69 20.46 -21.84
C ARG A 446 76.88 19.98 -21.01
N TYR A 447 77.90 19.41 -21.66
CA TYR A 447 79.13 19.00 -20.98
C TYR A 447 79.85 20.19 -20.33
N GLU A 448 80.01 21.30 -21.06
CA GLU A 448 80.61 22.53 -20.55
C GLU A 448 79.79 23.14 -19.40
N MET A 449 78.46 23.20 -19.53
CA MET A 449 77.58 23.73 -18.47
C MET A 449 77.62 22.87 -17.20
N ALA A 450 77.71 21.54 -17.33
CA ALA A 450 77.90 20.65 -16.18
C ALA A 450 79.26 20.86 -15.51
N ALA A 451 80.33 21.07 -16.29
CA ALA A 451 81.65 21.40 -15.75
C ALA A 451 81.64 22.73 -14.98
N ILE A 452 80.95 23.75 -15.53
CA ILE A 452 80.77 25.05 -14.85
C ILE A 452 79.99 24.88 -13.54
N ALA A 453 78.92 24.11 -13.52
CA ALA A 453 78.12 23.87 -12.31
C ALA A 453 78.96 23.21 -11.20
N ILE A 454 79.83 22.25 -11.55
CA ILE A 454 80.77 21.62 -10.60
C ILE A 454 81.75 22.65 -10.03
N GLU A 455 82.28 23.55 -10.86
CA GLU A 455 83.18 24.62 -10.38
C GLU A 455 82.45 25.62 -9.48
N VAL A 456 81.24 26.04 -9.82
CA VAL A 456 80.41 26.91 -8.97
C VAL A 456 80.16 26.27 -7.60
N ALA A 457 79.83 24.98 -7.55
CA ALA A 457 79.65 24.24 -6.30
C ALA A 457 80.94 24.21 -5.45
N LYS A 458 82.12 24.05 -6.06
CA LYS A 458 83.42 24.12 -5.35
C LYS A 458 83.65 25.50 -4.74
N TRP A 459 83.35 26.57 -5.46
CA TRP A 459 83.51 27.95 -4.97
C TRP A 459 82.52 28.27 -3.84
N GLN A 460 81.28 27.81 -3.94
CA GLN A 460 80.29 27.95 -2.86
C GLN A 460 80.75 27.25 -1.58
N ALA A 461 81.21 26.00 -1.68
CA ALA A 461 81.74 25.24 -0.54
C ALA A 461 83.00 25.89 0.05
N ALA A 462 83.87 26.48 -0.77
CA ALA A 462 85.02 27.25 -0.29
C ALA A 462 84.61 28.52 0.46
N GLY A 463 83.58 29.22 -0.05
CA GLY A 463 83.00 30.39 0.61
C GLY A 463 82.37 30.07 1.96
N GLU A 464 81.67 28.94 2.08
CA GLU A 464 81.13 28.44 3.35
C GLU A 464 82.23 28.15 4.36
N ARG A 465 83.27 27.40 3.98
CA ARG A 465 84.43 27.13 4.85
C ARG A 465 85.10 28.42 5.34
N ALA A 466 85.21 29.44 4.47
CA ALA A 466 85.78 30.73 4.86
C ALA A 466 84.89 31.50 5.85
N ARG A 467 83.56 31.42 5.70
CA ARG A 467 82.59 31.99 6.64
C ARG A 467 82.67 31.30 8.01
N ASP A 468 82.74 29.98 8.02
CA ASP A 468 82.85 29.19 9.26
C ASP A 468 84.15 29.48 10.01
N GLU A 469 85.27 29.56 9.30
CA GLU A 469 86.57 29.90 9.89
C GLU A 469 86.57 31.33 10.47
N ARG A 470 85.93 32.29 9.80
CA ARG A 470 85.76 33.65 10.34
C ARG A 470 84.94 33.65 11.63
N LEU A 471 83.79 32.96 11.63
CA LEU A 471 82.94 32.81 12.82
C LEU A 471 83.64 32.07 13.96
N ARG A 472 84.53 31.12 13.64
CA ARG A 472 85.37 30.43 14.63
C ARG A 472 86.34 31.40 15.29
N ARG A 473 87.04 32.22 14.50
CA ARG A 473 87.97 33.25 15.02
C ARG A 473 87.26 34.31 15.85
N GLU A 474 86.09 34.77 15.42
CA GLU A 474 85.27 35.73 16.18
C GLU A 474 84.86 35.14 17.53
N ARG A 475 84.49 33.85 17.58
CA ARG A 475 84.17 33.13 18.83
C ARG A 475 85.39 33.00 19.75
N GLU A 476 86.54 32.59 19.21
CA GLU A 476 87.78 32.48 19.98
C GLU A 476 88.23 33.83 20.53
N GLU A 477 88.07 34.91 19.77
CA GLU A 477 88.42 36.26 20.20
C GLU A 477 87.46 36.81 21.26
N ALA A 478 86.15 36.56 21.12
CA ALA A 478 85.16 36.86 22.14
C ALA A 478 85.41 36.09 23.45
N GLU A 479 85.80 34.81 23.35
CA GLU A 479 86.17 33.99 24.50
C GLU A 479 87.45 34.48 25.18
N ARG A 480 88.46 34.87 24.39
CA ARG A 480 89.69 35.51 24.90
C ARG A 480 89.36 36.80 25.67
N LEU A 481 88.48 37.65 25.12
CA LEU A 481 88.00 38.88 25.77
C LEU A 481 87.24 38.58 27.06
N ARG A 482 86.40 37.55 27.08
CA ARG A 482 85.68 37.10 28.28
C ARG A 482 86.65 36.65 29.38
N LEU A 483 87.68 35.89 29.02
CA LEU A 483 88.72 35.43 29.95
C LEU A 483 89.59 36.59 30.47
N GLU A 484 89.92 37.58 29.63
CA GLU A 484 90.60 38.81 30.07
C GLU A 484 89.76 39.64 31.03
N THR A 485 88.44 39.71 30.79
CA THR A 485 87.50 40.42 31.67
C THR A 485 87.39 39.73 33.04
N LEU A 486 87.37 38.40 33.07
CA LEU A 486 87.40 37.62 34.32
C LEU A 486 88.72 37.80 35.09
N ARG A 487 89.86 37.97 34.40
CA ARG A 487 91.16 38.27 35.02
C ARG A 487 91.26 39.68 35.63
N ARG A 488 90.40 40.62 35.22
CA ARG A 488 90.42 42.01 35.69
C ARG A 488 89.45 42.32 36.84
N GLN A 489 88.70 41.35 37.36
CA GLN A 489 87.88 41.57 38.56
C GLN A 489 88.76 41.58 39.83
N PRO A 490 88.81 42.70 40.59
CA PRO A 490 89.49 42.76 41.87
C PRO A 490 88.69 41.99 42.93
N PHE A 491 89.40 41.20 43.73
CA PHE A 491 88.88 40.64 44.98
C PHE A 491 88.48 41.77 45.95
N GLU A 492 87.19 41.88 46.27
CA GLU A 492 86.71 42.62 47.44
C GLU A 492 86.50 41.66 48.63
N PRO A 493 86.95 42.03 49.85
CA PRO A 493 86.76 41.20 51.04
C PRO A 493 85.43 41.49 51.76
N CYS A 494 84.65 40.42 51.90
CA CYS A 494 83.95 39.93 53.10
C CYS A 494 83.26 40.94 54.05
N ASN A 495 81.94 40.79 54.24
CA ASN A 495 81.37 40.85 55.58
C ASN A 495 80.08 40.02 55.74
N CYS A 496 79.84 39.59 56.97
CA CYS A 496 79.07 38.44 57.40
C CYS A 496 77.67 38.78 57.93
N GLY A 497 76.74 37.80 57.98
CA GLY A 497 75.57 37.87 58.88
C GLY A 497 74.28 37.14 58.49
N ARG A 498 74.15 35.87 58.89
CA ARG A 498 72.96 35.20 59.50
C ARG A 498 71.53 35.42 58.94
N ALA A 499 70.94 34.34 58.42
CA ALA A 499 69.94 33.47 59.09
C ALA A 499 68.64 33.12 58.33
N HIS A 500 68.37 31.80 58.35
CA HIS A 500 67.09 31.09 58.46
C HIS A 500 66.29 30.60 57.22
N ARG A 501 66.33 29.27 57.10
CA ARG A 501 65.23 28.27 57.05
C ARG A 501 64.57 27.88 55.71
N ASN A 502 64.83 26.60 55.38
CA ASN A 502 63.88 25.53 55.00
C ASN A 502 63.01 25.70 53.75
N SER A 503 63.28 24.88 52.71
CA SER A 503 62.67 23.54 52.48
C SER A 503 62.48 23.25 50.99
N LEU A 504 62.88 22.04 50.58
CA LEU A 504 62.23 21.12 49.60
C LEU A 504 61.91 21.71 48.21
N GLU A 505 62.37 21.18 47.08
CA GLU A 505 62.36 19.78 46.64
C GLU A 505 63.32 19.57 45.45
N ALA A 506 63.72 18.31 45.26
CA ALA A 506 64.77 17.83 44.38
C ALA A 506 64.24 17.38 42.99
N PRO A 507 65.10 16.95 42.04
CA PRO A 507 64.92 17.08 40.60
C PRO A 507 64.64 15.75 39.87
N GLY A 508 64.33 15.85 38.57
CA GLY A 508 64.20 14.70 37.67
C GLY A 508 65.03 14.85 36.39
N LEU A 509 66.18 14.20 36.39
CA LEU A 509 67.01 13.80 35.25
C LEU A 509 66.29 12.78 34.35
N ALA A 510 66.67 12.74 33.06
CA ALA A 510 67.19 11.56 32.33
C ALA A 510 66.90 11.71 30.82
N ASP A 511 67.88 11.78 29.92
CA ASP A 511 68.88 10.78 29.48
C ASP A 511 68.40 9.80 28.39
N SER A 512 69.22 9.76 27.33
CA SER A 512 69.72 8.56 26.64
C SER A 512 69.03 7.99 25.37
N LEU A 513 69.76 8.14 24.25
CA LEU A 513 70.39 7.10 23.41
C LEU A 513 69.52 5.98 22.75
N VAL A 514 69.38 6.03 21.40
CA VAL A 514 69.98 5.16 20.32
C VAL A 514 70.04 3.61 20.56
N PRO A 515 70.07 2.66 19.57
CA PRO A 515 69.89 2.63 18.09
C PRO A 515 69.01 1.49 17.48
N ALA A 516 68.79 1.61 16.16
CA ALA A 516 68.75 0.64 15.02
C ALA A 516 68.75 -0.90 15.19
N ALA A 517 67.96 -1.57 14.31
CA ALA A 517 68.32 -2.71 13.43
C ALA A 517 67.07 -3.08 12.57
N ALA A 518 67.08 -2.99 11.23
CA ALA A 518 67.59 -3.96 10.25
C ALA A 518 66.88 -5.34 10.26
N GLY A 519 66.24 -5.71 9.14
CA GLY A 519 65.72 -7.06 8.92
C GLY A 519 64.89 -7.20 7.64
N ALA A 520 65.56 -7.51 6.53
CA ALA A 520 64.97 -7.91 5.26
C ALA A 520 64.32 -9.30 5.31
N SER A 521 63.32 -9.59 4.47
CA SER A 521 63.27 -10.73 3.52
C SER A 521 61.89 -10.86 2.86
N ALA A 522 61.92 -11.19 1.57
CA ALA A 522 60.80 -11.30 0.64
C ALA A 522 60.18 -12.73 0.60
N PRO A 523 59.52 -13.20 -0.48
CA PRO A 523 58.08 -13.47 -0.53
C PRO A 523 57.74 -14.97 -0.73
N ALA A 524 56.45 -15.32 -0.72
CA ALA A 524 55.99 -16.60 -1.26
C ALA A 524 54.57 -16.48 -1.84
N ALA A 525 54.42 -17.04 -3.04
CA ALA A 525 53.22 -17.03 -3.87
C ALA A 525 52.44 -18.36 -3.79
N THR A 526 51.10 -18.26 -3.96
CA THR A 526 50.14 -19.24 -4.56
C THR A 526 49.93 -20.62 -3.88
N PRO A 527 48.78 -21.33 -4.06
CA PRO A 527 47.94 -21.37 -5.26
C PRO A 527 46.39 -21.36 -5.09
N SER A 528 45.76 -21.19 -6.25
CA SER A 528 44.39 -21.46 -6.66
C SER A 528 43.75 -22.75 -6.12
N HIS A 529 42.45 -22.72 -5.84
CA HIS A 529 41.55 -23.86 -6.05
C HIS A 529 40.15 -23.42 -6.49
N THR A 530 39.68 -24.13 -7.51
CA THR A 530 38.36 -24.19 -8.13
C THR A 530 37.25 -24.72 -7.21
N GLY A 531 36.01 -24.27 -7.43
CA GLY A 531 34.83 -25.14 -7.44
C GLY A 531 33.62 -24.73 -6.59
N ALA A 532 32.59 -24.16 -7.23
CA ALA A 532 31.21 -24.66 -7.28
C ALA A 532 30.45 -23.88 -8.36
#